data_AF-A0A327WYL3-F1
#
_entry.id   AF-A0A327WYL3-F1
#
_cell.length_a   1.000
_cell.length_b   1.000
_cell.length_c   1.000
_cell.angle_alpha   90.00
_cell.angle_beta   90.00
_cell.angle_gamma   90.00
#
_symmetry.space_group_name_H-M   'P 1'
#
loop_
_entity.id
_entity.type
_entity.pdbx_description
1 polymer ?
#
loop_
_entity_poly.entity_id
_entity_poly.type
_entity_poly.pdbx_seq_one_letter_code
_entity_poly.pdbx_strand_id
1 'polypeptide(L)'
;MTRRPKGNFSPEFRLEAAQLVVDQNYTVREAAEAMNVGHSTMDKWVRQLRKERDGESPRATPMTPEQLKIRELEKRIRDIEMEKDILKKATEALLLHPANLIAQNISVTDKPVLR
;
A
#
# COMPACT_ATOMS: atom_id res chain seq x y z
N MET A 1 -28.34 9.95 25.48
CA MET A 1 -27.48 9.03 24.71
C MET A 1 -26.15 9.73 24.44
N THR A 2 -25.09 9.33 25.14
CA THR A 2 -23.74 9.88 24.92
C THR A 2 -23.23 9.41 23.56
N ARG A 3 -22.78 10.33 22.69
CA ARG A 3 -22.22 9.97 21.39
C ARG A 3 -20.86 9.32 21.62
N ARG A 4 -20.76 8.02 21.33
CA ARG A 4 -19.47 7.32 21.35
C ARG A 4 -18.51 7.95 20.33
N PRO A 5 -17.22 8.10 20.65
CA PRO A 5 -16.27 8.75 19.76
C PRO A 5 -16.20 8.05 18.40
N LYS A 6 -16.44 8.79 17.31
CA LYS A 6 -16.04 8.39 15.95
C LYS A 6 -14.55 8.69 15.79
N GLY A 7 -13.70 7.95 16.51
CA GLY A 7 -12.25 8.09 16.42
C GLY A 7 -11.67 7.26 15.28
N ASN A 8 -10.62 7.76 14.62
CA ASN A 8 -9.71 6.91 13.88
C ASN A 8 -8.91 6.09 14.91
N PHE A 9 -9.39 4.88 15.20
CA PHE A 9 -8.70 3.97 16.12
C PHE A 9 -7.45 3.39 15.47
N SER A 10 -6.37 3.27 16.24
CA SER A 10 -5.13 2.67 15.76
C SER A 10 -5.35 1.17 15.45
N PRO A 11 -4.60 0.58 14.51
CA PRO A 11 -4.67 -0.85 14.21
C PRO A 11 -4.48 -1.72 15.46
N GLU A 12 -3.57 -1.34 16.36
CA GLU A 12 -3.25 -2.06 17.60
C GLU A 12 -4.45 -2.06 18.55
N PHE A 13 -5.10 -0.91 18.74
CA PHE A 13 -6.31 -0.81 19.56
C PHE A 13 -7.45 -1.67 19.02
N ARG A 14 -7.62 -1.67 17.69
CA ARG A 14 -8.64 -2.48 17.01
C ARG A 14 -8.39 -3.98 17.20
N LEU A 15 -7.13 -4.39 17.12
CA LEU A 15 -6.70 -5.77 17.35
C LEU A 15 -7.00 -6.20 18.78
N GLU A 16 -6.56 -5.43 19.77
CA GLU A 16 -6.80 -5.72 21.20
C GLU A 16 -8.30 -5.86 21.51
N ALA A 17 -9.10 -4.91 21.02
CA ALA A 17 -10.54 -4.92 21.21
C ALA A 17 -11.22 -6.16 20.59
N ALA A 18 -10.82 -6.54 19.38
CA ALA A 18 -11.34 -7.75 18.73
C ALA A 18 -10.86 -9.03 19.41
N GLN A 19 -9.68 -9.01 20.05
CA GLN A 19 -9.10 -10.15 20.73
C GLN A 19 -9.90 -10.57 21.97
N LEU A 20 -10.53 -9.61 22.66
CA LEU A 20 -11.45 -9.88 23.77
C LEU A 20 -12.56 -10.85 23.35
N VAL A 21 -13.11 -10.69 22.14
CA VAL A 21 -14.21 -11.52 21.64
C VAL A 21 -13.69 -12.85 21.07
N VAL A 22 -12.58 -12.82 20.35
CA VAL A 22 -12.08 -14.02 19.64
C VAL A 22 -11.35 -14.98 20.57
N ASP A 23 -10.55 -14.47 21.51
CA ASP A 23 -9.69 -15.30 22.37
C ASP A 23 -10.17 -15.39 23.81
N GLN A 24 -10.87 -14.36 24.32
CA GLN A 24 -11.29 -14.30 25.72
C GLN A 24 -12.79 -14.59 25.90
N ASN A 25 -13.48 -15.04 24.85
CA ASN A 25 -14.89 -15.43 24.85
C ASN A 25 -15.89 -14.35 25.32
N TYR A 26 -15.51 -13.07 25.27
CA TYR A 26 -16.47 -11.98 25.52
C TYR A 26 -17.52 -11.95 24.42
N THR A 27 -18.75 -11.55 24.76
CA THR A 27 -19.72 -11.19 23.73
C THR A 27 -19.31 -9.87 23.06
N VAL A 28 -19.71 -9.68 21.80
CA VAL A 28 -19.48 -8.43 21.06
C VAL A 28 -20.01 -7.21 21.82
N ARG A 29 -21.11 -7.37 22.54
CA ARG A 29 -21.72 -6.31 23.35
C ARG A 29 -20.87 -5.96 24.57
N GLU A 30 -20.43 -6.95 25.33
CA GLU A 30 -19.58 -6.73 26.51
C GLU A 30 -18.25 -6.10 26.12
N ALA A 31 -17.60 -6.60 25.05
CA ALA A 31 -16.36 -6.02 24.55
C ALA A 31 -16.57 -4.57 24.07
N ALA A 32 -17.70 -4.28 23.41
CA ALA A 32 -18.00 -2.93 22.95
C ALA A 32 -18.24 -1.96 24.11
N GLU A 33 -18.91 -2.42 25.18
CA GLU A 33 -19.12 -1.63 26.40
C GLU A 33 -17.80 -1.42 27.16
N ALA A 34 -16.99 -2.47 27.33
CA ALA A 34 -15.69 -2.40 28.01
C ALA A 34 -14.71 -1.45 27.31
N MET A 35 -14.65 -1.49 25.98
CA MET A 35 -13.75 -0.64 25.18
C MET A 35 -14.38 0.71 24.78
N ASN A 36 -15.61 1.00 25.25
CA ASN A 36 -16.38 2.21 24.91
C ASN A 36 -16.50 2.48 23.39
N VAL A 37 -16.70 1.42 22.60
CA VAL A 37 -16.90 1.50 21.14
C VAL A 37 -18.33 1.15 20.73
N GLY A 38 -18.71 1.52 19.52
CA GLY A 38 -20.01 1.12 18.97
C GLY A 38 -20.07 -0.39 18.72
N HIS A 39 -21.21 -1.03 19.03
CA HIS A 39 -21.43 -2.46 18.79
C HIS A 39 -21.14 -2.86 17.33
N SER A 40 -21.64 -2.08 16.36
CA SER A 40 -21.39 -2.33 14.94
C SER A 40 -19.92 -2.14 14.53
N THR A 41 -19.18 -1.28 15.25
CA THR A 41 -17.74 -1.11 15.06
C THR A 41 -16.99 -2.33 15.59
N MET A 42 -17.33 -2.78 16.78
CA MET A 42 -16.75 -3.99 17.38
C MET A 42 -17.01 -5.23 16.51
N ASP A 43 -18.25 -5.45 16.08
CA ASP A 43 -18.62 -6.57 15.20
C ASP A 43 -17.80 -6.57 13.90
N LYS A 44 -17.59 -5.39 13.29
CA LYS A 44 -16.73 -5.27 12.10
C LYS A 44 -15.29 -5.66 12.39
N TRP A 45 -14.72 -5.26 13.52
CA TRP A 45 -13.34 -5.60 13.86
C TRP A 45 -13.17 -7.09 14.16
N VAL A 46 -14.13 -7.70 14.86
CA VAL A 46 -14.14 -9.15 15.12
C VAL A 46 -14.21 -9.94 13.82
N ARG A 47 -15.09 -9.55 12.89
CA ARG A 47 -15.18 -10.19 11.56
C ARG A 47 -13.89 -10.04 10.77
N GLN A 48 -13.28 -8.85 10.82
CA GLN A 48 -12.00 -8.61 10.14
C GLN A 48 -10.88 -9.45 10.74
N LEU A 49 -10.77 -9.54 12.07
CA LEU A 49 -9.74 -10.34 12.73
C LEU A 49 -9.86 -11.83 12.40
N ARG A 50 -11.09 -12.37 12.36
CA ARG A 50 -11.33 -13.75 11.94
C ARG A 50 -10.83 -14.00 10.52
N LYS A 51 -11.20 -13.12 9.59
CA LYS A 51 -10.74 -13.19 8.19
C LYS A 51 -9.22 -13.10 8.05
N GLU A 52 -8.59 -12.17 8.76
CA GLU A 52 -7.13 -12.02 8.74
C GLU A 52 -6.43 -13.28 9.25
N ARG A 53 -6.97 -13.94 10.29
CA ARG A 53 -6.46 -15.22 10.82
C ARG A 53 -6.72 -16.40 9.89
N ASP A 54 -7.81 -16.37 9.14
CA ASP A 54 -8.11 -17.34 8.08
C ASP A 54 -7.22 -17.15 6.83
N GLY A 55 -6.30 -16.17 6.86
CA GLY A 55 -5.38 -15.89 5.76
C GLY A 55 -5.99 -15.05 4.64
N GLU A 56 -7.21 -14.53 4.80
CA GLU A 56 -7.79 -13.61 3.83
C GLU A 56 -7.07 -12.26 3.87
N SER A 57 -6.67 -11.76 2.70
CA SER A 57 -6.12 -10.41 2.59
C SER A 57 -7.20 -9.36 2.93
N PRO A 58 -6.98 -8.49 3.94
CA PRO A 58 -7.94 -7.51 4.36
C PRO A 58 -8.03 -6.40 3.31
N ARG A 59 -9.26 -6.14 2.84
CA ARG A 59 -9.55 -5.00 1.96
C ARG A 59 -9.38 -3.64 2.67
N ALA A 60 -9.56 -3.63 3.98
CA ALA A 60 -9.38 -2.45 4.84
C ALA A 60 -7.95 -2.38 5.39
N THR A 61 -7.61 -1.32 6.12
CA THR A 61 -6.34 -1.27 6.86
C THR A 61 -6.26 -2.49 7.79
N PRO A 62 -5.25 -3.35 7.62
CA PRO A 62 -5.06 -4.51 8.47
C PRO A 62 -4.93 -4.14 9.94
N MET A 63 -5.25 -5.07 10.83
CA MET A 63 -5.01 -4.89 12.26
C MET A 63 -3.94 -5.83 12.81
N THR A 64 -3.71 -6.98 12.17
CA THR A 64 -2.63 -7.89 12.57
C THR A 64 -1.25 -7.39 12.13
N PRO A 65 -0.20 -7.54 12.97
CA PRO A 65 1.15 -7.12 12.64
C PRO A 65 1.68 -7.77 11.36
N GLU A 66 1.32 -9.03 11.13
CA GLU A 66 1.70 -9.77 9.93
C GLU A 66 1.12 -9.14 8.66
N GLN A 67 -0.19 -8.87 8.64
CA GLN A 67 -0.85 -8.23 7.50
C GLN A 67 -0.39 -6.78 7.28
N LEU A 68 -0.08 -6.06 8.36
CA LEU A 68 0.53 -4.73 8.26
C LEU A 68 1.88 -4.80 7.54
N LYS A 69 2.72 -5.79 7.90
CA LYS A 69 4.00 -6.02 7.23
C LYS A 69 3.84 -6.44 5.78
N ILE A 70 2.88 -7.31 5.48
CA ILE A 70 2.55 -7.70 4.09
C ILE A 70 2.24 -6.44 3.26
N ARG A 71 1.36 -5.56 3.76
CA ARG A 71 1.00 -4.32 3.08
C ARG A 71 2.19 -3.38 2.87
N GLU A 72 3.07 -3.25 3.87
CA GLU A 72 4.27 -2.43 3.75
C GLU A 72 5.24 -2.98 2.70
N LEU A 73 5.44 -4.30 2.69
CA LEU A 73 6.27 -4.98 1.70
C LEU A 73 5.69 -4.86 0.30
N GLU A 74 4.38 -5.06 0.12
CA GLU A 74 3.71 -4.85 -1.18
C GLU A 74 3.88 -3.43 -1.69
N LYS A 75 3.80 -2.43 -0.80
CA LYS A 75 4.08 -1.03 -1.16
C LYS A 75 5.53 -0.88 -1.60
N ARG A 76 6.48 -1.43 -0.86
CA ARG A 76 7.91 -1.33 -1.18
C ARG A 76 8.24 -2.01 -2.51
N ILE A 77 7.66 -3.17 -2.80
CA ILE A 77 7.81 -3.88 -4.07
C ILE A 77 7.30 -3.00 -5.21
N ARG A 78 6.10 -2.42 -5.08
CA ARG A 78 5.54 -1.52 -6.09
C ARG A 78 6.44 -0.32 -6.38
N ASP A 79 6.96 0.32 -5.34
CA ASP A 79 7.87 1.45 -5.48
C ASP A 79 9.14 1.04 -6.22
N ILE A 80 9.73 -0.11 -5.86
CA ILE A 80 10.91 -0.68 -6.53
C ILE A 80 10.64 -1.04 -7.99
N GLU A 81 9.48 -1.65 -8.29
CA GLU A 81 9.09 -2.00 -9.66
C GLU A 81 8.94 -0.75 -10.53
N MET A 82 8.30 0.30 -9.98
CA MET A 82 8.20 1.60 -10.66
C MET A 82 9.57 2.23 -10.92
N GLU A 83 10.45 2.26 -9.92
CA GLU A 83 11.82 2.77 -10.07
C GLU A 83 12.59 2.00 -11.15
N LYS A 84 12.50 0.66 -11.14
CA LYS A 84 13.10 -0.21 -12.15
C LYS A 84 12.57 0.07 -13.55
N ASP A 85 11.26 0.28 -13.69
CA ASP A 85 10.66 0.57 -15.00
C ASP A 85 11.06 1.95 -15.53
N ILE A 86 11.20 2.95 -14.67
CA ILE A 86 11.75 4.25 -15.04
C ILE A 86 13.20 4.11 -15.51
N LEU A 87 14.03 3.37 -14.76
CA LEU A 87 15.43 3.14 -15.12
C LEU A 87 15.59 2.40 -16.44
N LYS A 88 14.76 1.37 -16.68
CA LYS A 88 14.72 0.67 -17.98
C LYS A 88 14.37 1.61 -19.12
N LYS A 89 13.31 2.40 -18.99
CA LYS A 89 12.90 3.38 -20.02
C LYS A 89 13.97 4.43 -20.29
N ALA A 90 14.64 4.93 -19.25
CA ALA A 90 15.74 5.87 -19.40
C ALA A 90 16.94 5.23 -20.11
N THR A 91 17.27 3.98 -19.78
CA THR A 91 18.35 3.22 -20.41
C THR A 91 18.04 2.91 -21.87
N GLU A 92 16.81 2.49 -22.16
CA GLU A 92 16.31 2.30 -23.52
C GLU A 92 16.42 3.60 -24.31
N ALA A 93 15.94 4.72 -23.77
CA ALA A 93 16.05 6.03 -24.43
C ALA A 93 17.50 6.39 -24.74
N LEU A 94 18.44 6.14 -23.80
CA LEU A 94 19.86 6.40 -23.98
C LEU A 94 20.51 5.47 -25.02
N LEU A 95 20.29 4.16 -24.93
CA LEU A 95 20.89 3.14 -25.81
C LEU A 95 20.28 3.12 -27.21
N LEU A 96 19.02 3.52 -27.36
CA LEU A 96 18.34 3.66 -28.66
C LEU A 96 18.55 5.05 -29.29
N HIS A 97 19.15 6.02 -28.58
CA HIS A 97 19.57 7.32 -29.15
C HIS A 97 21.11 7.54 -29.17
N PRO A 98 21.93 6.70 -29.83
CA PRO A 98 23.29 7.08 -30.17
C PRO A 98 23.39 7.93 -31.46
N ALA A 99 22.29 8.21 -32.18
CA ALA A 99 22.37 8.63 -33.59
C ALA A 99 21.82 10.03 -33.97
N ASN A 100 21.17 10.79 -33.10
CA ASN A 100 20.49 12.04 -33.55
C ASN A 100 21.24 13.36 -33.31
N LEU A 101 22.48 13.31 -32.78
CA LEU A 101 23.34 14.49 -32.60
C LEU A 101 24.51 14.56 -33.59
N ILE A 102 24.90 13.46 -34.23
CA ILE A 102 26.05 13.44 -35.16
C ILE A 102 25.59 13.67 -36.61
N ALA A 103 24.35 13.29 -36.96
CA ALA A 103 23.82 13.42 -38.33
C ALA A 103 23.43 14.85 -38.74
N GLN A 104 23.30 15.79 -37.80
CA GLN A 104 22.93 17.18 -38.12
C GLN A 104 24.13 18.09 -38.43
N ASN A 105 25.37 17.63 -38.21
CA ASN A 105 26.58 18.46 -38.38
C ASN A 105 27.47 18.10 -39.59
N ILE A 106 27.15 17.05 -40.36
CA ILE A 106 27.98 16.61 -41.49
C ILE A 106 27.48 17.17 -42.84
N SER A 107 26.31 17.81 -42.87
CA SER A 107 25.68 18.31 -44.12
C SER A 107 26.09 19.72 -44.55
N VAL A 108 27.00 20.41 -43.85
CA VAL A 108 27.32 21.84 -44.11
C VAL A 108 28.72 22.10 -44.67
N THR A 109 29.61 21.11 -44.77
CA THR A 109 30.96 21.31 -45.33
C THR A 109 31.26 20.35 -46.47
N ASP A 110 31.14 20.87 -47.69
CA ASP A 110 31.84 20.49 -48.93
C ASP A 110 30.91 20.38 -50.14
N LYS A 111 30.62 21.55 -50.75
CA LYS A 111 30.49 21.63 -52.20
C LYS A 111 31.71 22.40 -52.72
N PRO A 112 32.62 21.77 -53.48
CA PRO A 112 33.70 22.50 -54.13
C PRO A 112 33.11 23.41 -55.21
N VAL A 113 33.39 24.70 -55.11
CA VAL A 113 33.16 25.67 -56.18
C VAL A 113 34.14 25.33 -57.30
N LEU A 114 33.67 24.64 -58.33
CA LEU A 114 34.41 24.48 -59.57
C LEU A 114 34.14 25.70 -60.47
N ARG A 115 35.27 26.23 -60.93
CA ARG A 115 35.51 27.41 -61.76
C ARG A 115 34.88 27.33 -63.15
#